data_AF-A0AAN7T3H0-F1
#
_entry.id   AF-A0AAN7T3H0-F1
#
_cell.length_a   1.000
_cell.length_b   1.000
_cell.length_c   1.000
_cell.angle_alpha   90.00
_cell.angle_beta   90.00
_cell.angle_gamma   90.00
#
_symmetry.space_group_name_H-M   'P 1'
#
loop_
_entity.id
_entity.type
_entity.pdbx_description
1 polymer ?
#
loop_
_entity_poly.entity_id
_entity_poly.type
_entity_poly.pdbx_seq_one_letter_code
_entity_poly.pdbx_strand_id
1 'polypeptide(L)'
;MAPNKYQQHPPSSPNAKLLQRFYAPLILLSVYDPTRGRTNQETLDDVVTDELTELWHKFLDSVSLLCDFEKGGDTVAAIGAQTTPESPVYWLASNSGKVKRSREHLVWIFEQLNKVCADKSISYKVQEDIVKESISFCSKRINDQSRWLSKDIQHARRVVGQSTMNEEVRQLESLMQFTSLAGLADNHCLCSFAYKFRKTSEMKWLTEKHHANPGSIWSSIRHHIGRLGVWEKAAAVLVRGTKRFPQRVEKASIELLTPASYVDLPCRDDEQIPSLDRVMKTMFDANNRNVARELNDALEETNIVTEFRAPFRERYRQFDPRPHAELLVLEHLNTNNLEFVADDPYIGCSKPSCYCCDLYMRCHPMRLAPRPTHGNLWINWAPPIPLQPSERKAITGVRPQEHQTFIILENMLTEIRRDLRKQIESRRPRGRRLPDSTTGMMSTQEGSQLILDKVVGEMLNLSVIRDVPKHSELYSGGQDKPEGNGPDSIAQVLIAQLAGAATSSKVPKDEVPKHHASHLLHVITTGRQLDLRQTGLPIRQQTDVLDQPQHKDDQSDDVVVFGGRRIVQLDQDKTT
;
A
#
# COMPACT_ATOMS: atom_id res chain seq x y z
N MET A 1 33.75 10.01 17.87
CA MET A 1 33.25 8.67 17.54
C MET A 1 31.74 8.77 17.39
N ALA A 2 31.16 8.35 16.26
CA ALA A 2 29.70 8.29 16.15
C ALA A 2 29.15 7.30 17.19
N PRO A 3 28.03 7.59 17.87
CA PRO A 3 27.43 6.66 18.82
C PRO A 3 27.09 5.35 18.09
N ASN A 4 27.35 4.22 18.74
CA ASN A 4 27.03 2.91 18.18
C ASN A 4 25.51 2.77 18.04
N LYS A 5 25.04 2.55 16.79
CA LYS A 5 23.61 2.38 16.46
C LYS A 5 23.00 1.15 17.16
N TYR A 6 23.82 0.20 17.58
CA TYR A 6 23.34 -1.05 18.17
C TYR A 6 23.77 -1.21 19.63
N GLN A 7 22.80 -1.57 20.46
CA GLN A 7 23.07 -2.05 21.81
C GLN A 7 23.28 -3.56 21.77
N GLN A 8 24.50 -3.98 22.14
CA GLN A 8 24.84 -5.38 22.33
C GLN A 8 24.73 -5.72 23.81
N HIS A 9 24.29 -6.95 24.09
CA HIS A 9 24.19 -7.48 25.45
C HIS A 9 25.21 -8.61 25.62
N PRO A 10 25.80 -8.80 26.82
CA PRO A 10 26.71 -9.91 27.07
C PRO A 10 26.05 -11.26 26.71
N PRO A 11 26.74 -12.19 26.03
CA PRO A 11 26.14 -13.45 25.54
C PRO A 11 25.41 -14.29 26.60
N SER A 12 25.88 -14.22 27.85
CA SER A 12 25.30 -14.94 28.99
C SER A 12 24.06 -14.27 29.59
N SER A 13 23.80 -13.00 29.24
CA SER A 13 22.72 -12.19 29.81
C SER A 13 21.32 -12.70 29.41
N PRO A 14 20.29 -12.44 30.24
CA PRO A 14 18.90 -12.75 29.89
C PRO A 14 18.45 -12.08 28.59
N ASN A 15 18.87 -10.84 28.35
CA ASN A 15 18.52 -10.06 27.15
C ASN A 15 19.11 -10.69 25.88
N ALA A 16 20.40 -11.05 25.89
CA ALA A 16 21.03 -11.71 24.75
C ALA A 16 20.33 -13.03 24.40
N LYS A 17 19.99 -13.84 25.42
CA LYS A 17 19.25 -15.09 25.25
C LYS A 17 17.85 -14.87 24.70
N LEU A 18 17.12 -13.86 25.19
CA LEU A 18 15.79 -13.50 24.68
C LEU A 18 15.86 -13.07 23.21
N LEU A 19 16.76 -12.16 22.86
CA LEU A 19 16.93 -11.68 21.47
C LEU A 19 17.28 -12.84 20.52
N GLN A 20 18.19 -13.75 20.92
CA GLN A 20 18.48 -14.94 20.13
C GLN A 20 17.25 -15.83 19.95
N ARG A 21 16.52 -16.10 21.04
CA ARG A 21 15.27 -16.90 21.04
C ARG A 21 14.15 -16.25 20.22
N PHE A 22 14.14 -14.93 20.08
CA PHE A 22 13.17 -14.16 19.32
C PHE A 22 13.51 -14.13 17.82
N TYR A 23 14.71 -13.67 17.46
CA TYR A 23 15.09 -13.46 16.06
C TYR A 23 15.30 -14.76 15.29
N ALA A 24 15.82 -15.82 15.93
CA ALA A 24 16.07 -17.07 15.22
C ALA A 24 14.80 -17.71 14.63
N PRO A 25 13.72 -17.97 15.41
CA PRO A 25 12.49 -18.50 14.83
C PRO A 25 11.81 -17.51 13.90
N LEU A 26 11.88 -16.19 14.15
CA LEU A 26 11.32 -15.18 13.25
C LEU A 26 11.98 -15.21 11.86
N ILE A 27 13.31 -15.25 11.83
CA ILE A 27 14.07 -15.29 10.57
C ILE A 27 13.81 -16.60 9.86
N LEU A 28 13.84 -17.73 10.57
CA LEU A 28 13.51 -19.04 10.00
C LEU A 28 12.10 -19.03 9.39
N LEU A 29 11.12 -18.48 10.10
CA LEU A 29 9.76 -18.33 9.62
C LEU A 29 9.69 -17.50 8.33
N SER A 30 10.44 -16.40 8.25
CA SER A 30 10.51 -15.52 7.07
C SER A 30 11.15 -16.17 5.83
N VAL A 31 12.03 -17.15 6.05
CA VAL A 31 12.64 -17.92 4.96
C VAL A 31 11.65 -18.94 4.45
N TYR A 32 10.94 -19.62 5.36
CA TYR A 32 9.88 -20.57 5.03
C TYR A 32 8.75 -19.93 4.25
N ASP A 33 8.16 -18.86 4.78
CA ASP A 33 7.13 -18.11 4.07
C ASP A 33 7.12 -16.66 4.60
N PRO A 34 7.31 -15.66 3.73
CA PRO A 34 7.51 -14.28 4.12
C PRO A 34 6.22 -13.56 4.58
N THR A 35 5.06 -14.23 4.58
CA THR A 35 3.77 -13.63 4.95
C THR A 35 2.99 -14.52 5.93
N ARG A 36 2.26 -13.92 6.88
CA ARG A 36 1.45 -14.60 7.89
C ARG A 36 0.08 -13.96 8.03
N GLY A 37 -0.89 -14.77 8.44
CA GLY A 37 -2.29 -14.37 8.55
C GLY A 37 -3.00 -14.31 7.19
N ARG A 38 -4.33 -14.31 7.22
CA ARG A 38 -5.11 -13.75 6.10
C ARG A 38 -4.96 -12.23 6.20
N THR A 39 -4.87 -11.53 5.08
CA THR A 39 -4.93 -10.05 5.08
C THR A 39 -6.20 -9.65 5.82
N ASN A 40 -6.10 -9.14 7.05
CA ASN A 40 -7.25 -8.95 7.96
C ASN A 40 -8.22 -7.83 7.52
N GLN A 41 -8.20 -7.39 6.26
CA GLN A 41 -9.23 -6.48 5.75
C GLN A 41 -10.62 -7.14 5.83
N GLU A 42 -10.72 -8.46 5.64
CA GLU A 42 -12.00 -9.20 5.66
C GLU A 42 -12.44 -9.64 7.08
N THR A 43 -11.61 -9.46 8.12
CA THR A 43 -11.93 -9.85 9.51
C THR A 43 -12.20 -8.67 10.44
N LEU A 44 -11.94 -7.44 9.99
CA LEU A 44 -12.42 -6.24 10.69
C LEU A 44 -13.92 -6.01 10.47
N ASP A 45 -14.51 -6.62 9.43
CA ASP A 45 -15.95 -6.56 9.15
C ASP A 45 -16.80 -7.18 10.30
N ASP A 46 -16.20 -8.03 11.15
CA ASP A 46 -16.87 -8.63 12.33
C ASP A 46 -16.87 -7.72 13.57
N VAL A 47 -16.02 -6.67 13.60
CA VAL A 47 -16.04 -5.67 14.67
C VAL A 47 -16.98 -4.56 14.24
N VAL A 48 -18.21 -4.57 14.77
CA VAL A 48 -19.17 -3.47 14.58
C VAL A 48 -18.56 -2.21 15.18
N THR A 49 -17.89 -1.45 14.33
CA THR A 49 -17.29 -0.17 14.65
C THR A 49 -18.27 0.89 14.17
N ASP A 50 -18.62 1.86 15.00
CA ASP A 50 -19.58 2.87 14.56
C ASP A 50 -18.99 3.72 13.43
N GLU A 51 -19.85 4.25 12.55
CA GLU A 51 -19.43 5.01 11.36
C GLU A 51 -18.53 6.22 11.69
N LEU A 52 -18.67 6.81 12.88
CA LEU A 52 -17.88 7.96 13.32
C LEU A 52 -16.47 7.54 13.72
N THR A 53 -16.35 6.43 14.45
CA THR A 53 -15.07 5.83 14.81
C THR A 53 -14.33 5.38 13.55
N GLU A 54 -15.02 4.71 12.61
CA GLU A 54 -14.40 4.37 11.33
C GLU A 54 -13.94 5.60 10.54
N LEU A 55 -14.75 6.66 10.49
CA LEU A 55 -14.37 7.89 9.80
C LEU A 55 -13.13 8.52 10.46
N TRP A 56 -13.02 8.43 11.78
CA TRP A 56 -11.87 8.92 12.53
C TRP A 56 -10.60 8.10 12.28
N HIS A 57 -10.69 6.77 12.29
CA HIS A 57 -9.58 5.89 11.92
C HIS A 57 -9.09 6.19 10.50
N LYS A 58 -10.03 6.30 9.56
CA LYS A 58 -9.75 6.67 8.15
C LYS A 58 -9.13 8.07 8.05
N PHE A 59 -9.51 9.01 8.91
CA PHE A 59 -8.90 10.33 8.98
C PHE A 59 -7.42 10.23 9.38
N LEU A 60 -7.11 9.53 10.47
CA LEU A 60 -5.73 9.35 10.95
C LEU A 60 -4.85 8.59 9.94
N ASP A 61 -5.39 7.56 9.29
CA ASP A 61 -4.71 6.85 8.21
C ASP A 61 -4.49 7.74 7.00
N SER A 62 -5.47 8.58 6.62
CA SER A 62 -5.36 9.51 5.50
C SER A 62 -4.28 10.57 5.77
N VAL A 63 -4.23 11.11 6.99
CA VAL A 63 -3.14 12.01 7.40
C VAL A 63 -1.78 11.34 7.22
N SER A 64 -1.64 10.11 7.74
CA SER A 64 -0.39 9.35 7.66
C SER A 64 0.00 9.01 6.22
N LEU A 65 -0.99 8.65 5.39
CA LEU A 65 -0.80 8.36 3.97
C LEU A 65 -0.26 9.55 3.19
N LEU A 66 -0.79 10.76 3.42
CA LEU A 66 -0.34 11.97 2.74
C LEU A 66 1.09 12.39 3.16
N CYS A 67 1.59 11.84 4.27
CA CYS A 67 2.96 12.05 4.74
C CYS A 67 4.00 11.07 4.13
N ASP A 68 3.56 10.00 3.43
CA ASP A 68 4.42 8.93 2.89
C ASP A 68 4.75 9.16 1.40
N PHE A 69 5.80 9.96 1.15
CA PHE A 69 6.09 10.53 -0.17
C PHE A 69 7.09 9.78 -1.04
N GLU A 70 7.80 8.78 -0.53
CA GLU A 70 8.70 7.93 -1.32
C GLU A 70 8.21 6.48 -1.36
N LYS A 71 8.65 5.72 -2.37
CA LYS A 71 8.47 4.27 -2.36
C LYS A 71 9.42 3.65 -1.32
N GLY A 72 8.98 2.56 -0.70
CA GLY A 72 9.79 1.79 0.25
C GLY A 72 9.24 1.88 1.66
N GLY A 73 10.13 1.69 2.64
CA GLY A 73 9.79 1.69 4.05
C GLY A 73 10.18 2.96 4.80
N ASP A 74 11.00 3.84 4.22
CA ASP A 74 11.69 4.90 4.99
C ASP A 74 10.80 6.10 5.30
N THR A 75 9.90 6.47 4.39
CA THR A 75 8.93 7.56 4.55
C THR A 75 7.59 7.08 5.08
N VAL A 76 7.46 5.79 5.42
CA VAL A 76 6.27 5.29 6.12
C VAL A 76 6.07 6.15 7.37
N ALA A 77 4.84 6.64 7.51
CA ALA A 77 4.48 7.59 8.54
C ALA A 77 3.35 7.01 9.38
N ALA A 78 3.38 7.33 10.67
CA ALA A 78 2.32 7.02 11.59
C ALA A 78 1.99 8.23 12.45
N ILE A 79 0.74 8.32 12.89
CA ILE A 79 0.26 9.44 13.68
C ILE A 79 -0.61 8.99 14.85
N GLY A 80 -0.41 9.64 16.00
CA GLY A 80 -1.27 9.52 17.17
C GLY A 80 -1.83 10.88 17.52
N ALA A 81 -3.11 10.93 17.90
CA ALA A 81 -3.77 12.18 18.28
C ALA A 81 -4.00 12.19 19.80
N GLN A 82 -3.37 13.14 20.47
CA GLN A 82 -3.51 13.37 21.91
C GLN A 82 -4.55 14.47 22.18
N THR A 83 -5.41 14.23 23.16
CA THR A 83 -6.28 15.26 23.75
C THR A 83 -5.47 16.14 24.70
N THR A 84 -5.63 17.46 24.61
CA THR A 84 -5.17 18.40 25.64
C THR A 84 -6.28 19.40 25.97
N PRO A 85 -6.19 20.14 27.08
CA PRO A 85 -7.18 21.15 27.45
C PRO A 85 -7.30 22.31 26.44
N GLU A 86 -6.25 22.59 25.67
CA GLU A 86 -6.19 23.74 24.76
C GLU A 86 -6.55 23.35 23.33
N SER A 87 -5.81 22.40 22.75
CA SER A 87 -6.04 21.88 21.41
C SER A 87 -5.42 20.49 21.22
N PRO A 88 -5.87 19.71 20.23
CA PRO A 88 -5.29 18.40 19.95
C PRO A 88 -3.82 18.48 19.53
N VAL A 89 -2.98 17.58 20.03
CA VAL A 89 -1.58 17.44 19.61
C VAL A 89 -1.46 16.18 18.76
N TYR A 90 -0.93 16.32 17.55
CA TYR A 90 -0.69 15.20 16.64
C TYR A 90 0.79 14.81 16.64
N TRP A 91 1.08 13.61 17.12
CA TRP A 91 2.42 13.05 17.20
C TRP A 91 2.75 12.27 15.94
N LEU A 92 3.65 12.80 15.13
CA LEU A 92 4.09 12.25 13.86
C LEU A 92 5.42 11.50 14.01
N ALA A 93 5.45 10.24 13.59
CA ALA A 93 6.67 9.45 13.47
C ALA A 93 6.90 9.01 12.02
N SER A 94 8.17 8.79 11.66
CA SER A 94 8.56 8.08 10.44
C SER A 94 9.70 7.11 10.70
N ASN A 95 9.86 6.11 9.83
CA ASN A 95 10.91 5.11 9.90
C ASN A 95 12.32 5.67 9.62
N SER A 96 12.43 6.94 9.21
CA SER A 96 13.69 7.61 8.91
C SER A 96 13.70 9.07 9.38
N GLY A 97 14.89 9.68 9.40
CA GLY A 97 15.09 11.09 9.75
C GLY A 97 14.47 12.10 8.77
N LYS A 98 13.80 11.65 7.69
CA LYS A 98 13.13 12.53 6.70
C LYS A 98 11.80 13.12 7.21
N VAL A 99 11.41 12.82 8.44
CA VAL A 99 10.11 13.20 9.04
C VAL A 99 9.83 14.71 9.04
N LYS A 100 10.87 15.57 9.03
CA LYS A 100 10.70 17.03 9.00
C LYS A 100 9.91 17.51 7.78
N ARG A 101 10.19 16.94 6.61
CA ARG A 101 9.48 17.28 5.37
C ARG A 101 8.01 16.85 5.43
N SER A 102 7.73 15.69 6.02
CA SER A 102 6.36 15.22 6.27
C SER A 102 5.62 16.14 7.25
N ARG A 103 6.31 16.66 8.28
CA ARG A 103 5.73 17.63 9.22
C ARG A 103 5.31 18.92 8.53
N GLU A 104 6.20 19.50 7.72
CA GLU A 104 5.93 20.75 6.99
C GLU A 104 4.70 20.61 6.10
N HIS A 105 4.61 19.50 5.35
CA HIS A 105 3.43 19.17 4.55
C HIS A 105 2.16 19.02 5.40
N LEU A 106 2.28 18.35 6.55
CA LEU A 106 1.13 18.12 7.42
C LEU A 106 0.63 19.41 8.09
N VAL A 107 1.54 20.29 8.51
CA VAL A 107 1.20 21.63 9.04
C VAL A 107 0.39 22.39 7.99
N TRP A 108 0.86 22.41 6.75
CA TRP A 108 0.13 23.05 5.66
C TRP A 108 -1.26 22.43 5.42
N ILE A 109 -1.38 21.10 5.48
CA ILE A 109 -2.69 20.41 5.38
C ILE A 109 -3.62 20.89 6.51
N PHE A 110 -3.16 20.87 7.76
CA PHE A 110 -3.99 21.28 8.91
C PHE A 110 -4.38 22.77 8.83
N GLU A 111 -3.52 23.64 8.30
CA GLU A 111 -3.89 25.03 8.00
C GLU A 111 -5.04 25.10 6.99
N GLN A 112 -5.05 24.27 5.94
CA GLN A 112 -6.18 24.22 5.01
C GLN A 112 -7.45 23.69 5.68
N LEU A 113 -7.35 22.65 6.51
CA LEU A 113 -8.50 22.10 7.23
C LEU A 113 -9.09 23.08 8.26
N ASN A 114 -8.25 23.90 8.91
CA ASN A 114 -8.73 24.99 9.79
C ASN A 114 -9.61 25.99 9.02
N LYS A 115 -9.33 26.26 7.73
CA LYS A 115 -10.21 27.09 6.90
C LYS A 115 -11.60 26.45 6.71
N VAL A 116 -11.67 25.12 6.59
CA VAL A 116 -12.95 24.38 6.52
C VAL A 116 -13.72 24.43 7.83
N CYS A 117 -13.02 24.47 8.97
CA CYS A 117 -13.64 24.68 10.28
C CYS A 117 -14.32 26.05 10.35
N ALA A 118 -13.65 27.09 9.85
CA ALA A 118 -14.16 28.47 9.80
C ALA A 118 -15.30 28.65 8.79
N ASP A 119 -15.18 28.06 7.60
CA ASP A 119 -16.18 28.13 6.53
C ASP A 119 -16.32 26.78 5.83
N LYS A 120 -17.46 26.12 6.03
CA LYS A 120 -17.74 24.80 5.43
C LYS A 120 -17.96 24.88 3.92
N SER A 121 -18.29 26.06 3.37
CA SER A 121 -18.62 26.25 1.95
C SER A 121 -17.40 26.06 1.03
N ILE A 122 -16.20 26.44 1.50
CA ILE A 122 -14.95 26.33 0.73
C ILE A 122 -14.35 24.92 0.69
N SER A 123 -15.00 23.95 1.32
CA SER A 123 -14.53 22.57 1.46
C SER A 123 -14.10 21.89 0.15
N TYR A 124 -14.80 22.13 -0.96
CA TYR A 124 -14.44 21.60 -2.27
C TYR A 124 -13.09 22.13 -2.75
N LYS A 125 -12.88 23.45 -2.62
CA LYS A 125 -11.63 24.10 -2.99
C LYS A 125 -10.47 23.62 -2.12
N VAL A 126 -10.67 23.51 -0.81
CA VAL A 126 -9.66 22.97 0.12
C VAL A 126 -9.30 21.52 -0.23
N GLN A 127 -10.29 20.70 -0.60
CA GLN A 127 -10.03 19.34 -1.05
C GLN A 127 -9.14 19.34 -2.30
N GLU A 128 -9.46 20.15 -3.31
CA GLU A 128 -8.68 20.28 -4.54
C GLU A 128 -7.24 20.76 -4.26
N ASP A 129 -7.08 21.75 -3.39
CA ASP A 129 -5.78 22.28 -2.99
C ASP A 129 -4.94 21.19 -2.30
N ILE A 130 -5.51 20.45 -1.35
CA ILE A 130 -4.83 19.34 -0.65
C ILE A 130 -4.40 18.26 -1.64
N VAL A 131 -5.24 17.92 -2.62
CA VAL A 131 -4.92 16.93 -3.65
C VAL A 131 -3.75 17.38 -4.50
N LYS A 132 -3.78 18.60 -5.03
CA LYS A 132 -2.70 19.16 -5.85
C LYS A 132 -1.37 19.18 -5.13
N GLU A 133 -1.35 19.73 -3.92
CA GLU A 133 -0.11 19.84 -3.14
C GLU A 133 0.41 18.45 -2.75
N SER A 134 -0.47 17.54 -2.31
CA SER A 134 -0.05 16.18 -1.93
C SER A 134 0.46 15.36 -3.12
N ILE A 135 -0.11 15.55 -4.31
CA ILE A 135 0.38 14.92 -5.54
C ILE A 135 1.77 15.48 -5.89
N SER A 136 1.95 16.79 -5.83
CA SER A 136 3.25 17.44 -6.01
C SER A 136 4.28 16.86 -5.03
N PHE A 137 3.93 16.83 -3.74
CA PHE A 137 4.73 16.29 -2.65
C PHE A 137 5.16 14.83 -2.88
N CYS A 138 4.23 13.99 -3.34
CA CYS A 138 4.42 12.56 -3.61
C CYS A 138 4.87 12.24 -5.05
N SER A 139 5.29 13.22 -5.85
CA SER A 139 5.55 13.03 -7.30
C SER A 139 6.46 11.85 -7.63
N LYS A 140 7.54 11.65 -6.86
CA LYS A 140 8.48 10.53 -7.07
C LYS A 140 7.77 9.18 -6.94
N ARG A 141 6.95 9.02 -5.89
CA ARG A 141 6.16 7.81 -5.63
C ARG A 141 5.11 7.60 -6.72
N ILE A 142 4.45 8.65 -7.20
CA ILE A 142 3.47 8.59 -8.29
C ILE A 142 4.12 8.13 -9.59
N ASN A 143 5.26 8.72 -9.95
CA ASN A 143 6.01 8.37 -11.15
C ASN A 143 6.44 6.90 -11.13
N ASP A 144 6.87 6.39 -9.98
CA ASP A 144 7.16 4.96 -9.83
C ASP A 144 5.92 4.11 -10.06
N GLN A 145 4.79 4.42 -9.40
CA GLN A 145 3.53 3.66 -9.58
C GLN A 145 3.05 3.67 -11.04
N SER A 146 3.13 4.83 -11.71
CA SER A 146 2.78 4.99 -13.12
C SER A 146 3.65 4.08 -14.01
N ARG A 147 4.97 4.08 -13.78
CA ARG A 147 5.90 3.24 -14.53
C ARG A 147 5.59 1.74 -14.38
N TRP A 148 5.26 1.29 -13.16
CA TRP A 148 4.89 -0.11 -12.92
C TRP A 148 3.56 -0.46 -13.57
N LEU A 149 2.56 0.41 -13.48
CA LEU A 149 1.29 0.23 -14.17
C LEU A 149 1.50 0.06 -15.69
N SER A 150 2.30 0.94 -16.31
CA SER A 150 2.60 0.84 -17.75
C SER A 150 3.32 -0.45 -18.13
N LYS A 151 4.20 -0.96 -17.27
CA LYS A 151 4.84 -2.27 -17.47
C LYS A 151 3.81 -3.41 -17.40
N ASP A 152 2.87 -3.33 -16.47
CA ASP A 152 1.86 -4.37 -16.23
C ASP A 152 0.79 -4.43 -17.33
N ILE A 153 0.10 -3.31 -17.64
CA ILE A 153 0.11 -2.75 -19.00
C ILE A 153 0.54 -3.68 -20.15
N GLN A 154 1.76 -3.42 -20.57
CA GLN A 154 2.40 -4.05 -21.71
C GLN A 154 2.55 -5.56 -21.54
N HIS A 155 2.77 -6.05 -20.31
CA HIS A 155 2.86 -7.47 -20.05
C HIS A 155 1.52 -8.17 -20.29
N ALA A 156 0.42 -7.63 -19.75
CA ALA A 156 -0.93 -8.13 -20.00
C ALA A 156 -1.25 -8.17 -21.50
N ARG A 157 -0.82 -7.15 -22.26
CA ARG A 157 -0.96 -7.14 -23.72
C ARG A 157 -0.26 -8.29 -24.43
N ARG A 158 0.95 -8.65 -24.00
CA ARG A 158 1.68 -9.79 -24.59
C ARG A 158 0.99 -11.12 -24.27
N VAL A 159 0.44 -11.26 -23.06
CA VAL A 159 -0.28 -12.47 -22.62
C VAL A 159 -1.64 -12.61 -23.34
N VAL A 160 -2.41 -11.53 -23.42
CA VAL A 160 -3.73 -11.53 -24.06
C VAL A 160 -3.63 -11.61 -25.58
N GLY A 161 -2.58 -11.05 -26.20
CA GLY A 161 -2.33 -11.18 -27.64
C GLY A 161 -2.08 -12.63 -28.12
N GLN A 162 -1.92 -13.57 -27.17
CA GLN A 162 -1.84 -15.02 -27.43
C GLN A 162 -3.16 -15.74 -27.15
N SER A 163 -4.20 -15.04 -26.67
CA SER A 163 -5.50 -15.57 -26.25
C SER A 163 -6.62 -15.13 -27.20
N THR A 164 -7.63 -15.98 -27.38
CA THR A 164 -8.78 -15.74 -28.28
C THR A 164 -10.02 -15.15 -27.58
N MET A 165 -9.90 -14.69 -26.33
CA MET A 165 -11.03 -14.21 -25.53
C MET A 165 -11.36 -12.74 -25.80
N ASN A 166 -12.48 -12.47 -26.48
CA ASN A 166 -12.91 -11.12 -26.89
C ASN A 166 -13.06 -10.12 -25.73
N GLU A 167 -13.51 -10.57 -24.56
CA GLU A 167 -13.71 -9.68 -23.41
C GLU A 167 -12.40 -9.18 -22.80
N GLU A 168 -11.37 -10.03 -22.68
CA GLU A 168 -10.07 -9.61 -22.12
C GLU A 168 -9.36 -8.61 -23.04
N VAL A 169 -9.50 -8.78 -24.36
CA VAL A 169 -9.01 -7.85 -25.37
C VAL A 169 -9.69 -6.48 -25.20
N ARG A 170 -11.03 -6.46 -25.12
CA ARG A 170 -11.80 -5.22 -24.94
C ARG A 170 -11.43 -4.47 -23.65
N GLN A 171 -11.35 -5.20 -22.53
CA GLN A 171 -10.99 -4.61 -21.23
C GLN A 171 -9.56 -4.06 -21.25
N LEU A 172 -8.64 -4.77 -21.91
CA LEU A 172 -7.26 -4.32 -22.08
C LEU A 172 -7.15 -3.08 -22.98
N GLU A 173 -7.93 -3.00 -24.05
CA GLU A 173 -7.98 -1.80 -24.90
C GLU A 173 -8.45 -0.57 -24.12
N SER A 174 -9.48 -0.71 -23.27
CA SER A 174 -9.94 0.35 -22.36
C SER A 174 -8.82 0.78 -21.39
N LEU A 175 -8.09 -0.17 -20.79
CA LEU A 175 -6.94 0.11 -19.93
C LEU A 175 -5.78 0.79 -20.67
N MET A 176 -5.53 0.41 -21.92
CA MET A 176 -4.52 1.03 -22.77
C MET A 176 -4.92 2.46 -23.16
N GLN A 177 -6.20 2.69 -23.43
CA GLN A 177 -6.72 4.04 -23.69
C GLN A 177 -6.58 4.93 -22.45
N PHE A 178 -6.93 4.40 -21.27
CA PHE A 178 -6.71 5.07 -19.99
C PHE A 178 -5.24 5.45 -19.80
N THR A 179 -4.31 4.51 -19.97
CA THR A 179 -2.87 4.76 -19.77
C THR A 179 -2.25 5.66 -20.83
N SER A 180 -2.76 5.62 -22.07
CA SER A 180 -2.36 6.55 -23.13
C SER A 180 -2.78 7.99 -22.79
N LEU A 181 -4.05 8.18 -22.41
CA LEU A 181 -4.56 9.49 -22.00
C LEU A 181 -3.85 10.01 -20.75
N ALA A 182 -3.60 9.14 -19.78
CA ALA A 182 -2.90 9.51 -18.57
C ALA A 182 -1.39 9.73 -18.78
N GLY A 183 -0.77 9.05 -19.74
CA GLY A 183 0.64 9.22 -20.10
C GLY A 183 0.92 10.53 -20.85
N LEU A 184 -0.11 11.16 -21.42
CA LEU A 184 -0.05 12.51 -22.00
C LEU A 184 -0.35 13.61 -20.97
N ALA A 185 -0.76 13.23 -19.76
CA ALA A 185 -1.23 14.16 -18.74
C ALA A 185 -0.22 14.27 -17.57
N ASP A 186 -0.33 15.35 -16.79
CA ASP A 186 0.46 15.51 -15.58
C ASP A 186 0.04 14.54 -14.46
N ASN A 187 0.82 14.50 -13.37
CA ASN A 187 0.54 13.63 -12.23
C ASN A 187 -0.84 13.86 -11.61
N HIS A 188 -1.35 15.09 -11.66
CA HIS A 188 -2.66 15.43 -11.12
C HIS A 188 -3.77 14.77 -11.94
N CYS A 189 -3.73 14.92 -13.26
CA CYS A 189 -4.68 14.28 -14.17
C CYS A 189 -4.63 12.76 -14.04
N LEU A 190 -3.44 12.16 -14.01
CA LEU A 190 -3.28 10.71 -13.83
C LEU A 190 -3.98 10.22 -12.55
N CYS A 191 -3.73 10.87 -11.42
CA CYS A 191 -4.34 10.47 -10.15
C CYS A 191 -5.85 10.69 -10.13
N SER A 192 -6.34 11.80 -10.69
CA SER A 192 -7.78 12.08 -10.78
C SER A 192 -8.49 11.09 -11.70
N PHE A 193 -7.90 10.74 -12.84
CA PHE A 193 -8.41 9.69 -13.71
C PHE A 193 -8.41 8.34 -13.01
N ALA A 194 -7.34 7.96 -12.32
CA ALA A 194 -7.27 6.72 -11.56
C ALA A 194 -8.30 6.66 -10.43
N TYR A 195 -8.63 7.80 -9.80
CA TYR A 195 -9.69 7.88 -8.80
C TYR A 195 -11.08 7.63 -9.41
N LYS A 196 -11.37 8.26 -10.56
CA LYS A 196 -12.63 8.05 -11.30
C LYS A 196 -12.74 6.62 -11.84
N PHE A 197 -11.64 6.07 -12.36
CA PHE A 197 -11.58 4.70 -12.89
C PHE A 197 -12.02 3.65 -11.86
N ARG A 198 -11.82 3.89 -10.57
CA ARG A 198 -12.25 2.95 -9.52
C ARG A 198 -13.74 2.63 -9.51
N LYS A 199 -14.56 3.50 -10.11
CA LYS A 199 -16.02 3.37 -10.15
C LYS A 199 -16.52 2.74 -11.45
N THR A 200 -15.63 2.35 -12.36
CA THR A 200 -16.02 1.83 -13.67
C THR A 200 -16.16 0.30 -13.66
N SER A 201 -16.83 -0.22 -14.69
CA SER A 201 -16.99 -1.66 -14.92
C SER A 201 -15.66 -2.39 -15.10
N GLU A 202 -14.66 -1.73 -15.70
CA GLU A 202 -13.31 -2.26 -15.88
C GLU A 202 -12.64 -2.54 -14.52
N MET A 203 -12.82 -1.65 -13.53
CA MET A 203 -12.27 -1.88 -12.20
C MET A 203 -12.99 -3.02 -11.47
N LYS A 204 -14.30 -3.15 -11.68
CA LYS A 204 -15.07 -4.29 -11.18
C LYS A 204 -14.55 -5.60 -11.78
N TRP A 205 -14.34 -5.64 -13.09
CA TRP A 205 -13.75 -6.78 -13.80
C TRP A 205 -12.34 -7.12 -13.28
N LEU A 206 -11.47 -6.12 -13.08
CA LEU A 206 -10.15 -6.31 -12.46
C LEU A 206 -10.25 -6.90 -11.05
N THR A 207 -11.29 -6.54 -10.30
CA THR A 207 -11.54 -7.05 -8.96
C THR A 207 -12.01 -8.51 -9.01
N GLU A 208 -12.92 -8.86 -9.92
CA GLU A 208 -13.33 -10.26 -10.16
C GLU A 208 -12.14 -11.14 -10.57
N LYS A 209 -11.28 -10.65 -11.48
CA LYS A 209 -10.05 -11.35 -11.88
C LYS A 209 -9.07 -11.53 -10.72
N HIS A 210 -8.97 -10.53 -9.85
CA HIS A 210 -8.16 -10.62 -8.64
C HIS A 210 -8.67 -11.72 -7.69
N HIS A 211 -9.98 -11.79 -7.46
CA HIS A 211 -10.56 -12.83 -6.59
C HIS A 211 -10.44 -14.23 -7.20
N ALA A 212 -10.58 -14.36 -8.52
CA ALA A 212 -10.41 -15.65 -9.20
C ALA A 212 -8.96 -16.14 -9.19
N ASN A 213 -7.98 -15.23 -9.33
CA ASN A 213 -6.56 -15.56 -9.32
C ASN A 213 -5.72 -14.46 -8.65
N PRO A 214 -5.61 -14.49 -7.30
CA PRO A 214 -4.83 -13.52 -6.55
C PRO A 214 -3.34 -13.57 -6.92
N GLY A 215 -2.74 -12.39 -7.12
CA GLY A 215 -1.32 -12.28 -7.52
C GLY A 215 -1.06 -12.41 -9.03
N SER A 216 -2.13 -12.47 -9.83
CA SER A 216 -2.07 -12.32 -11.29
C SER A 216 -1.66 -10.92 -11.74
N ILE A 217 -1.35 -10.76 -13.04
CA ILE A 217 -1.08 -9.44 -13.64
C ILE A 217 -2.24 -8.46 -13.43
N TRP A 218 -3.48 -8.97 -13.51
CA TRP A 218 -4.69 -8.18 -13.25
C TRP A 218 -4.75 -7.68 -11.80
N SER A 219 -4.29 -8.50 -10.84
CA SER A 219 -4.16 -8.07 -9.45
C SER A 219 -3.18 -6.90 -9.31
N SER A 220 -2.09 -6.91 -10.07
CA SER A 220 -1.08 -5.84 -10.07
C SER A 220 -1.62 -4.55 -10.70
N ILE A 221 -2.26 -4.64 -11.87
CA ILE A 221 -2.90 -3.50 -12.54
C ILE A 221 -3.94 -2.85 -11.62
N ARG A 222 -4.83 -3.66 -11.03
CA ARG A 222 -5.80 -3.22 -10.03
C ARG A 222 -5.12 -2.52 -8.87
N HIS A 223 -4.05 -3.10 -8.35
CA HIS A 223 -3.29 -2.54 -7.23
C HIS A 223 -2.75 -1.15 -7.56
N HIS A 224 -2.08 -0.98 -8.70
CA HIS A 224 -1.49 0.30 -9.10
C HIS A 224 -2.54 1.40 -9.36
N ILE A 225 -3.64 1.10 -10.05
CA ILE A 225 -4.76 2.06 -10.25
C ILE A 225 -5.38 2.46 -8.90
N GLY A 226 -5.58 1.47 -8.02
CA GLY A 226 -6.05 1.69 -6.65
C GLY A 226 -5.04 2.43 -5.75
N ARG A 227 -3.78 2.55 -6.14
CA ARG A 227 -2.84 3.45 -5.47
C ARG A 227 -2.84 4.85 -6.08
N LEU A 228 -2.99 4.96 -7.39
CA LEU A 228 -2.90 6.24 -8.09
C LEU A 228 -4.04 7.22 -7.72
N GLY A 229 -5.26 6.75 -7.55
CA GLY A 229 -6.37 7.60 -7.06
C GLY A 229 -6.48 7.77 -5.53
N VAL A 230 -5.46 7.41 -4.74
CA VAL A 230 -5.61 7.37 -3.26
C VAL A 230 -5.60 8.76 -2.63
N TRP A 231 -4.88 9.72 -3.23
CA TRP A 231 -4.77 11.10 -2.72
C TRP A 231 -6.11 11.84 -2.75
N GLU A 232 -6.88 11.68 -3.83
CA GLU A 232 -8.25 12.19 -3.95
C GLU A 232 -9.16 11.66 -2.83
N LYS A 233 -9.10 10.34 -2.59
CA LYS A 233 -9.86 9.71 -1.50
C LYS A 233 -9.44 10.24 -0.14
N ALA A 234 -8.13 10.33 0.12
CA ALA A 234 -7.59 10.79 1.39
C ALA A 234 -8.00 12.24 1.69
N ALA A 235 -7.86 13.15 0.73
CA ALA A 235 -8.29 14.54 0.87
C ALA A 235 -9.80 14.65 1.16
N ALA A 236 -10.63 13.86 0.46
CA ALA A 236 -12.07 13.80 0.72
C ALA A 236 -12.40 13.31 2.14
N VAL A 237 -11.67 12.30 2.63
CA VAL A 237 -11.81 11.80 4.01
C VAL A 237 -11.39 12.86 5.03
N LEU A 238 -10.29 13.59 4.80
CA LEU A 238 -9.84 14.66 5.69
C LEU A 238 -10.87 15.79 5.79
N VAL A 239 -11.39 16.26 4.66
CA VAL A 239 -12.40 17.32 4.63
C VAL A 239 -13.71 16.84 5.28
N ARG A 240 -14.14 15.60 5.01
CA ARG A 240 -15.33 15.00 5.65
C ARG A 240 -15.15 14.88 7.16
N GLY A 241 -14.00 14.36 7.63
CA GLY A 241 -13.67 14.22 9.04
C GLY A 241 -13.61 15.59 9.74
N THR A 242 -13.01 16.59 9.09
CA THR A 242 -12.93 17.97 9.61
C THR A 242 -14.32 18.59 9.79
N LYS A 243 -15.22 18.43 8.81
CA LYS A 243 -16.61 18.91 8.95
C LYS A 243 -17.36 18.23 10.09
N ARG A 244 -17.04 16.95 10.35
CA ARG A 244 -17.72 16.12 11.35
C ARG A 244 -17.17 16.33 12.76
N PHE A 245 -15.86 16.57 12.87
CA PHE A 245 -15.12 16.68 14.11
C PHE A 245 -14.21 17.94 14.12
N PRO A 246 -14.76 19.15 13.95
CA PRO A 246 -13.95 20.38 13.88
C PRO A 246 -13.04 20.56 15.10
N GLN A 247 -13.54 20.20 16.30
CA GLN A 247 -12.78 20.26 17.55
C GLN A 247 -11.54 19.36 17.60
N ARG A 248 -11.44 18.36 16.71
CA ARG A 248 -10.25 17.49 16.59
C ARG A 248 -9.16 18.12 15.72
N VAL A 249 -9.47 19.19 14.98
CA VAL A 249 -8.60 19.81 13.98
C VAL A 249 -8.29 21.27 14.32
N GLU A 250 -9.24 21.98 14.90
CA GLU A 250 -9.11 23.39 15.27
C GLU A 250 -7.88 23.62 16.14
N LYS A 251 -6.98 24.50 15.65
CA LYS A 251 -5.73 24.87 16.33
C LYS A 251 -4.84 23.69 16.74
N ALA A 252 -5.00 22.55 16.08
CA ALA A 252 -4.18 21.38 16.37
C ALA A 252 -2.70 21.66 16.07
N SER A 253 -1.81 21.17 16.93
CA SER A 253 -0.36 21.24 16.73
C SER A 253 0.19 19.90 16.24
N ILE A 254 1.34 19.95 15.56
CA ILE A 254 1.99 18.75 15.01
C ILE A 254 3.42 18.67 15.56
N GLU A 255 3.66 17.61 16.32
CA GLU A 255 4.92 17.33 16.98
C GLU A 255 5.62 16.11 16.39
N LEU A 256 6.95 16.14 16.39
CA LEU A 256 7.77 15.08 15.80
C LEU A 256 8.27 14.12 16.86
N LEU A 257 8.17 12.83 16.56
CA LEU A 257 8.84 11.77 17.28
C LEU A 257 10.11 11.38 16.56
N THR A 258 11.21 11.35 17.31
CA THR A 258 12.48 10.79 16.84
C THR A 258 12.69 9.42 17.46
N PRO A 259 13.11 8.41 16.69
CA PRO A 259 13.44 7.11 17.23
C PRO A 259 14.60 7.21 18.21
N ALA A 260 14.68 6.25 19.14
CA ALA A 260 15.83 6.11 20.03
C ALA A 260 17.14 6.03 19.24
N SER A 261 18.23 6.53 19.81
CA SER A 261 19.54 6.57 19.16
C SER A 261 20.15 5.18 18.94
N TYR A 262 19.61 4.14 19.59
CA TYR A 262 20.11 2.78 19.50
C TYR A 262 18.97 1.76 19.52
N VAL A 263 19.24 0.59 18.94
CA VAL A 263 18.33 -0.57 18.92
C VAL A 263 19.05 -1.82 19.40
N ASP A 264 18.32 -2.76 19.99
CA ASP A 264 18.88 -4.04 20.41
C ASP A 264 19.22 -4.93 19.21
N LEU A 265 20.37 -5.59 19.29
CA LEU A 265 20.82 -6.54 18.29
C LEU A 265 21.18 -7.88 18.95
N PRO A 266 20.70 -9.03 18.44
CA PRO A 266 21.23 -10.31 18.87
C PRO A 266 22.69 -10.46 18.41
N CYS A 267 23.45 -11.30 19.12
CA CYS A 267 24.82 -11.63 18.72
C CYS A 267 24.86 -12.27 17.33
N ARG A 268 25.79 -11.81 16.48
CA ARG A 268 25.95 -12.25 15.09
C ARG A 268 27.24 -13.00 14.82
N ASP A 269 28.07 -13.17 15.84
CA ASP A 269 29.30 -13.96 15.72
C ASP A 269 28.96 -15.34 15.15
N ASP A 270 29.70 -15.76 14.14
CA ASP A 270 29.39 -16.93 13.34
C ASP A 270 29.26 -18.22 14.19
N GLU A 271 30.01 -18.31 15.28
CA GLU A 271 29.97 -19.39 16.29
C GLU A 271 28.73 -19.32 17.21
N GLN A 272 28.14 -18.13 17.36
CA GLN A 272 26.99 -17.88 18.23
C GLN A 272 25.65 -17.86 17.49
N ILE A 273 25.64 -17.82 16.15
CA ILE A 273 24.42 -18.00 15.36
C ILE A 273 23.85 -19.40 15.67
N PRO A 274 22.60 -19.51 16.16
CA PRO A 274 22.06 -20.80 16.55
C PRO A 274 21.87 -21.69 15.32
N SER A 275 22.35 -22.93 15.40
CA SER A 275 22.03 -23.95 14.40
C SER A 275 20.52 -24.22 14.38
N LEU A 276 19.99 -24.67 13.25
CA LEU A 276 18.56 -24.98 13.14
C LEU A 276 18.12 -26.05 14.15
N ASP A 277 18.95 -27.07 14.38
CA ASP A 277 18.70 -28.08 15.44
C ASP A 277 18.60 -27.43 16.83
N ARG A 278 19.47 -26.45 17.14
CA ARG A 278 19.38 -25.69 18.39
C ARG A 278 18.12 -24.83 18.45
N VAL A 279 17.72 -24.20 17.35
CA VAL A 279 16.47 -23.44 17.26
C VAL A 279 15.28 -24.37 17.57
N MET A 280 15.20 -25.52 16.91
CA MET A 280 14.13 -26.51 17.12
C MET A 280 14.09 -27.03 18.56
N LYS A 281 15.24 -27.42 19.13
CA LYS A 281 15.36 -27.85 20.53
C LYS A 281 14.92 -26.77 21.53
N THR A 282 15.16 -25.50 21.21
CA THR A 282 14.78 -24.37 22.08
C THR A 282 13.31 -23.97 21.92
N MET A 283 12.69 -24.33 20.80
CA MET A 283 11.29 -24.02 20.49
C MET A 283 10.31 -25.08 21.00
N PHE A 284 10.71 -26.35 20.98
CA PHE A 284 9.87 -27.50 21.27
C PHE A 284 10.49 -28.27 22.44
N ASP A 285 9.93 -28.07 23.64
CA ASP A 285 10.45 -28.60 24.89
C ASP A 285 10.95 -30.05 24.77
N ALA A 286 12.08 -30.34 25.43
CA ALA A 286 12.72 -31.65 25.47
C ALA A 286 11.82 -32.77 26.06
N ASN A 287 10.68 -32.42 26.64
CA ASN A 287 9.74 -33.33 27.29
C ASN A 287 8.87 -34.12 26.31
N ASN A 288 8.83 -33.76 25.02
CA ASN A 288 8.16 -34.56 23.99
C ASN A 288 9.12 -34.91 22.83
N ARG A 289 10.02 -35.85 23.10
CA ARG A 289 11.04 -36.32 22.14
C ARG A 289 10.47 -36.84 20.82
N ASN A 290 9.21 -37.27 20.79
CA ASN A 290 8.56 -37.76 19.56
C ASN A 290 8.15 -36.59 18.66
N VAL A 291 7.47 -35.58 19.22
CA VAL A 291 7.10 -34.36 18.47
C VAL A 291 8.35 -33.61 17.97
N ALA A 292 9.40 -33.52 18.79
CA ALA A 292 10.65 -32.91 18.37
C ALA A 292 11.32 -33.65 17.19
N ARG A 293 11.21 -34.99 17.15
CA ARG A 293 11.73 -35.81 16.05
C ARG A 293 10.92 -35.61 14.78
N GLU A 294 9.60 -35.71 14.87
CA GLU A 294 8.69 -35.50 13.73
C GLU A 294 8.85 -34.11 13.10
N LEU A 295 8.98 -33.07 13.93
CA LEU A 295 9.22 -31.71 13.44
C LEU A 295 10.60 -31.56 12.79
N ASN A 296 11.64 -32.21 13.31
CA ASN A 296 12.96 -32.23 12.69
C ASN A 296 12.95 -32.98 11.35
N ASP A 297 12.24 -34.10 11.26
CA ASP A 297 12.10 -34.87 10.02
C ASP A 297 11.36 -34.03 8.95
N ALA A 298 10.24 -33.41 9.31
CA ALA A 298 9.50 -32.50 8.43
C ALA A 298 10.33 -31.27 8.01
N LEU A 299 11.17 -30.76 8.92
CA LEU A 299 12.08 -29.67 8.66
C LEU A 299 13.14 -30.10 7.62
N GLU A 300 13.73 -31.28 7.76
CA GLU A 300 14.74 -31.78 6.83
C GLU A 300 14.15 -32.14 5.46
N GLU A 301 12.97 -32.76 5.42
CA GLU A 301 12.20 -32.98 4.18
C GLU A 301 11.99 -31.68 3.41
N THR A 302 11.62 -30.61 4.12
CA THR A 302 11.42 -29.29 3.48
C THR A 302 12.75 -28.66 3.07
N ASN A 303 13.81 -28.88 3.84
CA ASN A 303 15.15 -28.35 3.57
C ASN A 303 15.73 -28.92 2.27
N ILE A 304 15.52 -30.22 2.00
CA ILE A 304 15.96 -30.86 0.76
C ILE A 304 15.41 -30.15 -0.48
N VAL A 305 14.19 -29.61 -0.40
CA VAL A 305 13.52 -28.96 -1.52
C VAL A 305 13.81 -27.45 -1.59
N THR A 306 13.97 -26.80 -0.44
CA THR A 306 13.99 -25.32 -0.34
C THR A 306 15.34 -24.73 0.06
N GLU A 307 16.31 -25.56 0.46
CA GLU A 307 17.67 -25.21 0.86
C GLU A 307 17.76 -24.03 1.85
N PHE A 308 16.82 -23.94 2.80
CA PHE A 308 16.65 -22.74 3.62
C PHE A 308 17.79 -22.50 4.64
N ARG A 309 18.68 -23.46 4.89
CA ARG A 309 19.79 -23.29 5.87
C ARG A 309 20.72 -22.13 5.54
N ALA A 310 21.13 -22.02 4.28
CA ALA A 310 22.02 -20.96 3.82
C ALA A 310 21.31 -19.59 3.85
N PRO A 311 20.09 -19.42 3.29
CA PRO A 311 19.30 -18.19 3.44
C PRO A 311 19.02 -17.80 4.89
N PHE A 312 18.79 -18.76 5.80
CA PHE A 312 18.63 -18.49 7.23
C PHE A 312 19.89 -17.87 7.83
N ARG A 313 21.04 -18.52 7.65
CA ARG A 313 22.32 -18.04 8.21
C ARG A 313 22.69 -16.67 7.65
N GLU A 314 22.47 -16.48 6.36
CA GLU A 314 22.77 -15.22 5.69
C GLU A 314 21.90 -14.07 6.19
N ARG A 315 20.57 -14.28 6.25
CA ARG A 315 19.65 -13.27 6.78
C ARG A 315 19.92 -12.93 8.25
N TYR A 316 20.31 -13.91 9.05
CA TYR A 316 20.68 -13.69 10.45
C TYR A 316 21.91 -12.80 10.60
N ARG A 317 22.88 -12.93 9.70
CA ARG A 317 24.10 -12.10 9.70
C ARG A 317 23.83 -10.65 9.30
N GLN A 318 22.92 -10.44 8.34
CA GLN A 318 22.85 -9.19 7.60
C GLN A 318 21.69 -8.27 7.92
N PHE A 319 20.67 -8.70 8.67
CA PHE A 319 19.50 -7.85 8.90
C PHE A 319 19.87 -6.50 9.55
N ASP A 320 19.08 -5.46 9.35
CA ASP A 320 19.30 -4.14 9.97
C ASP A 320 18.02 -3.74 10.70
N PRO A 321 17.85 -4.13 11.97
CA PRO A 321 16.59 -3.95 12.66
C PRO A 321 16.36 -2.48 12.99
N ARG A 322 15.11 -2.04 12.85
CA ARG A 322 14.65 -0.73 13.29
C ARG A 322 13.22 -0.81 13.82
N PRO A 323 12.83 0.09 14.73
CA PRO A 323 11.43 0.23 15.08
C PRO A 323 10.65 0.83 13.91
N HIS A 324 9.40 0.42 13.77
CA HIS A 324 8.49 1.02 12.82
C HIS A 324 7.73 2.20 13.46
N ALA A 325 7.34 3.17 12.64
CA ALA A 325 6.75 4.45 13.02
C ALA A 325 5.53 4.27 13.94
N GLU A 326 4.66 3.31 13.65
CA GLU A 326 3.45 3.07 14.45
C GLU A 326 3.75 2.61 15.88
N LEU A 327 4.89 1.95 16.10
CA LEU A 327 5.33 1.54 17.43
C LEU A 327 6.02 2.68 18.19
N LEU A 328 6.65 3.62 17.49
CA LEU A 328 7.21 4.82 18.11
C LEU A 328 6.11 5.72 18.69
N VAL A 329 5.01 5.89 17.94
CA VAL A 329 3.83 6.63 18.41
C VAL A 329 3.20 5.94 19.61
N LEU A 330 3.00 4.62 19.53
CA LEU A 330 2.44 3.80 20.62
C LEU A 330 3.20 4.02 21.92
N GLU A 331 4.51 3.79 21.90
CA GLU A 331 5.31 3.86 23.12
C GLU A 331 5.44 5.27 23.66
N HIS A 332 5.43 6.28 22.80
CA HIS A 332 5.42 7.67 23.24
C HIS A 332 4.14 7.99 24.03
N LEU A 333 2.96 7.64 23.48
CA LEU A 333 1.68 7.87 24.15
C LEU A 333 1.59 7.06 25.45
N ASN A 334 2.08 5.82 25.46
CA ASN A 334 2.08 4.95 26.64
C ASN A 334 3.02 5.42 27.74
N THR A 335 4.28 5.69 27.41
CA THR A 335 5.31 6.06 28.39
C THR A 335 4.99 7.39 29.07
N ASN A 336 4.32 8.31 28.36
CA ASN A 336 3.94 9.61 28.88
C ASN A 336 2.50 9.67 29.42
N ASN A 337 1.78 8.53 29.42
CA ASN A 337 0.39 8.43 29.86
C ASN A 337 -0.54 9.49 29.23
N LEU A 338 -0.43 9.63 27.90
CA LEU A 338 -1.16 10.66 27.13
C LEU A 338 -2.54 10.14 26.72
N GLU A 339 -3.55 10.97 26.90
CA GLU A 339 -4.94 10.65 26.55
C GLU A 339 -5.17 10.76 25.05
N PHE A 340 -5.81 9.75 24.46
CA PHE A 340 -6.17 9.77 23.05
C PHE A 340 -7.34 10.71 22.77
N VAL A 341 -7.35 11.31 21.58
CA VAL A 341 -8.52 12.02 21.07
C VAL A 341 -9.71 11.07 20.99
N ALA A 342 -10.81 11.49 21.62
CA ALA A 342 -12.08 10.77 21.67
C ALA A 342 -12.06 9.42 22.40
N ASP A 343 -11.11 9.23 23.33
CA ASP A 343 -10.96 7.98 24.08
C ASP A 343 -10.82 6.74 23.17
N ASP A 344 -10.23 6.95 21.99
CA ASP A 344 -10.05 5.93 20.96
C ASP A 344 -8.55 5.69 20.74
N PRO A 345 -7.98 4.60 21.30
CA PRO A 345 -6.56 4.30 21.21
C PRO A 345 -6.17 3.76 19.83
N TYR A 346 -6.42 4.54 18.79
CA TYR A 346 -6.07 4.25 17.39
C TYR A 346 -4.84 5.05 16.95
N ILE A 347 -3.95 4.38 16.23
CA ILE A 347 -2.75 4.98 15.62
C ILE A 347 -2.90 4.91 14.11
N GLY A 348 -3.02 6.05 13.46
CA GLY A 348 -3.06 6.12 12.00
C GLY A 348 -1.72 5.70 11.39
N CYS A 349 -1.74 5.00 10.26
CA CYS A 349 -0.52 4.64 9.54
C CYS A 349 -0.71 4.70 8.02
N SER A 350 0.35 5.04 7.29
CA SER A 350 0.31 5.10 5.82
C SER A 350 0.14 3.72 5.17
N LYS A 351 0.36 2.64 5.92
CA LYS A 351 0.22 1.24 5.50
C LYS A 351 -0.34 0.38 6.64
N PRO A 352 -0.96 -0.77 6.33
CA PRO A 352 -1.32 -1.77 7.33
C PRO A 352 -0.11 -2.20 8.16
N SER A 353 -0.35 -2.67 9.38
CA SER A 353 0.72 -3.16 10.26
C SER A 353 1.41 -4.39 9.66
N CYS A 354 2.72 -4.48 9.83
CA CYS A 354 3.42 -5.73 9.56
C CYS A 354 3.16 -6.78 10.62
N TYR A 355 3.58 -8.03 10.38
CA TYR A 355 3.35 -9.12 11.32
C TYR A 355 3.91 -8.83 12.73
N CYS A 356 5.14 -8.34 12.82
CA CYS A 356 5.76 -8.03 14.11
C CYS A 356 5.08 -6.85 14.81
N CYS A 357 4.67 -5.82 14.08
CA CYS A 357 3.98 -4.67 14.64
C CYS A 357 2.58 -5.03 15.14
N ASP A 358 1.83 -5.83 14.37
CA ASP A 358 0.53 -6.36 14.77
C ASP A 358 0.65 -7.20 16.06
N LEU A 359 1.61 -8.13 16.11
CA LEU A 359 1.89 -8.92 17.29
C LEU A 359 2.25 -8.07 18.50
N TYR A 360 3.11 -7.08 18.31
CA TYR A 360 3.54 -6.17 19.38
C TYR A 360 2.34 -5.45 19.98
N MET A 361 1.49 -4.85 19.15
CA MET A 361 0.30 -4.12 19.59
C MET A 361 -0.70 -5.03 20.32
N ARG A 362 -0.90 -6.26 19.83
CA ARG A 362 -1.78 -7.25 20.50
C ARG A 362 -1.24 -7.70 21.86
N CYS A 363 0.08 -7.76 22.01
CA CYS A 363 0.73 -8.13 23.26
C CYS A 363 0.94 -6.94 24.21
N HIS A 364 0.67 -5.71 23.76
CA HIS A 364 0.92 -4.48 24.50
C HIS A 364 -0.22 -4.17 25.50
N PRO A 365 0.09 -3.73 26.73
CA PRO A 365 -0.91 -3.54 27.79
C PRO A 365 -1.96 -2.45 27.51
N MET A 366 -1.62 -1.43 26.71
CA MET A 366 -2.52 -0.32 26.34
C MET A 366 -3.77 -0.73 25.54
N ARG A 367 -3.82 -1.96 24.98
CA ARG A 367 -4.99 -2.46 24.21
C ARG A 367 -5.47 -1.47 23.14
N LEU A 368 -4.65 -1.27 22.11
CA LEU A 368 -5.00 -0.40 20.99
C LEU A 368 -6.23 -0.89 20.23
N ALA A 369 -6.92 0.06 19.59
CA ALA A 369 -7.94 -0.22 18.60
C ALA A 369 -7.34 -1.07 17.46
N PRO A 370 -8.07 -2.08 16.97
CA PRO A 370 -7.56 -3.01 15.98
C PRO A 370 -7.29 -2.29 14.65
N ARG A 371 -6.23 -2.71 13.95
CA ARG A 371 -5.85 -2.15 12.65
C ARG A 371 -5.66 -3.24 11.61
N PRO A 372 -5.82 -2.93 10.32
CA PRO A 372 -5.47 -3.86 9.26
C PRO A 372 -4.01 -4.27 9.35
N THR A 373 -3.73 -5.55 9.05
CA THR A 373 -2.36 -6.07 8.89
C THR A 373 -2.18 -6.66 7.49
N HIS A 374 -1.02 -6.39 6.87
CA HIS A 374 -0.60 -7.02 5.62
C HIS A 374 0.16 -8.34 5.86
N GLY A 375 0.50 -8.66 7.11
CA GLY A 375 1.07 -9.95 7.47
C GLY A 375 2.51 -10.24 7.06
N ASN A 376 3.21 -9.31 6.39
CA ASN A 376 4.59 -9.59 5.94
C ASN A 376 5.54 -9.61 7.13
N LEU A 377 6.43 -10.60 7.12
CA LEU A 377 7.53 -10.79 8.08
C LEU A 377 8.71 -9.89 7.68
N TRP A 378 8.75 -8.68 8.24
CA TRP A 378 9.91 -7.80 8.12
C TRP A 378 10.93 -8.14 9.21
N ILE A 379 12.02 -8.82 8.83
CA ILE A 379 13.09 -9.21 9.76
C ILE A 379 13.95 -8.02 10.22
N ASN A 380 13.92 -6.92 9.47
CA ASN A 380 14.52 -5.63 9.84
C ASN A 380 13.66 -4.87 10.86
N TRP A 381 13.14 -5.59 11.85
CA TRP A 381 12.25 -5.07 12.88
C TRP A 381 12.95 -5.10 14.23
N ALA A 382 12.77 -4.04 15.02
CA ALA A 382 13.21 -3.94 16.41
C ALA A 382 12.04 -3.50 17.31
N PRO A 383 12.05 -3.86 18.60
CA PRO A 383 11.17 -3.20 19.56
C PRO A 383 11.48 -1.68 19.61
N PRO A 384 10.46 -0.82 19.79
CA PRO A 384 10.61 0.64 19.90
C PRO A 384 11.45 1.09 21.10
N ILE A 385 11.28 0.43 22.25
CA ILE A 385 12.06 0.69 23.46
C ILE A 385 13.09 -0.43 23.65
N PRO A 386 14.40 -0.12 23.67
CA PRO A 386 15.45 -1.10 23.93
C PRO A 386 15.36 -1.74 25.32
N LEU A 387 15.84 -2.97 25.45
CA LEU A 387 15.97 -3.71 26.69
C LEU A 387 16.98 -3.01 27.62
N GLN A 388 16.63 -2.90 28.89
CA GLN A 388 17.52 -2.30 29.88
C GLN A 388 18.79 -3.13 30.08
N PRO A 389 19.98 -2.51 30.10
CA PRO A 389 21.23 -3.24 30.32
C PRO A 389 21.23 -3.98 31.66
N SER A 390 21.67 -5.24 31.65
CA SER A 390 21.74 -6.09 32.85
C SER A 390 22.76 -5.63 33.91
N GLU A 391 23.70 -4.75 33.54
CA GLU A 391 24.82 -4.31 34.40
C GLU A 391 24.47 -3.07 35.24
N ARG A 392 23.43 -2.33 34.87
CA ARG A 392 22.89 -1.27 35.73
C ARG A 392 22.13 -2.00 36.84
N LYS A 393 22.81 -2.28 37.97
CA LYS A 393 22.14 -2.58 39.25
C LYS A 393 20.99 -1.59 39.36
N ALA A 394 19.78 -2.12 39.30
CA ALA A 394 18.58 -1.32 39.13
C ALA A 394 18.55 -0.25 40.23
N ILE A 395 18.69 1.02 39.85
CA ILE A 395 18.36 2.16 40.72
C ILE A 395 16.89 2.02 41.19
N THR A 396 16.09 1.25 40.45
CA THR A 396 14.68 0.97 40.65
C THR A 396 14.36 -0.42 41.24
N GLY A 397 15.34 -1.31 41.48
CA GLY A 397 15.12 -2.68 41.97
C GLY A 397 14.44 -3.67 41.01
N VAL A 398 14.02 -3.25 39.81
CA VAL A 398 13.28 -4.07 38.84
C VAL A 398 14.23 -4.94 38.02
N ARG A 399 13.93 -6.24 37.89
CA ARG A 399 14.74 -7.16 37.07
C ARG A 399 14.50 -6.89 35.58
N PRO A 400 15.50 -7.08 34.68
CA PRO A 400 15.30 -6.91 33.24
C PRO A 400 14.10 -7.68 32.67
N GLN A 401 13.80 -8.85 33.23
CA GLN A 401 12.66 -9.70 32.86
C GLN A 401 11.29 -9.13 33.24
N GLU A 402 11.25 -8.19 34.18
CA GLU A 402 10.03 -7.50 34.61
C GLU A 402 9.76 -6.24 33.78
N HIS A 403 10.68 -5.86 32.89
CA HIS A 403 10.51 -4.73 31.99
C HIS A 403 9.47 -5.04 30.90
N GLN A 404 8.60 -4.08 30.60
CA GLN A 404 7.51 -4.22 29.62
C GLN A 404 7.99 -4.77 28.27
N THR A 405 9.06 -4.22 27.69
CA THR A 405 9.62 -4.72 26.42
C THR A 405 9.96 -6.22 26.49
N PHE A 406 10.54 -6.67 27.60
CA PHE A 406 10.93 -8.07 27.77
C PHE A 406 9.69 -8.97 27.73
N ILE A 407 8.67 -8.61 28.51
CA ILE A 407 7.39 -9.33 28.59
C ILE A 407 6.69 -9.37 27.23
N ILE A 408 6.63 -8.24 26.51
CA ILE A 408 6.02 -8.19 25.18
C ILE A 408 6.75 -9.13 24.21
N LEU A 409 8.08 -9.10 24.18
CA LEU A 409 8.86 -9.98 23.31
C LEU A 409 8.68 -11.47 23.64
N GLU A 410 8.54 -11.84 24.90
CA GLU A 410 8.22 -13.23 25.30
C GLU A 410 6.81 -13.65 24.86
N ASN A 411 5.82 -12.76 24.97
CA ASN A 411 4.46 -13.02 24.49
C ASN A 411 4.44 -13.18 22.96
N MET A 412 5.10 -12.28 22.23
CA MET A 412 5.25 -12.39 20.78
C MET A 412 5.97 -13.68 20.37
N LEU A 413 7.01 -14.08 21.11
CA LEU A 413 7.76 -15.31 20.83
C LEU A 413 6.86 -16.55 20.90
N THR A 414 5.88 -16.58 21.80
CA THR A 414 4.91 -17.67 21.90
C THR A 414 4.11 -17.82 20.60
N GLU A 415 3.63 -16.70 20.05
CA GLU A 415 2.88 -16.69 18.79
C GLU A 415 3.76 -17.04 17.58
N ILE A 416 4.97 -16.48 17.50
CA ILE A 416 5.95 -16.81 16.44
C ILE A 416 6.26 -18.30 16.42
N ARG A 417 6.47 -18.90 17.60
CA ARG A 417 6.74 -20.35 17.72
C ARG A 417 5.57 -21.19 17.27
N ARG A 418 4.35 -20.78 17.64
CA ARG A 418 3.12 -21.46 17.20
C ARG A 418 2.97 -21.40 15.68
N ASP A 419 3.20 -20.25 15.07
CA ASP A 419 3.05 -20.07 13.63
C ASP A 419 4.14 -20.82 12.85
N LEU A 420 5.38 -20.85 13.37
CA LEU A 420 6.45 -21.67 12.79
C LEU A 420 6.18 -23.16 12.89
N ARG A 421 5.65 -23.64 14.02
CA ARG A 421 5.23 -25.05 14.15
C ARG A 421 4.21 -25.41 13.08
N LYS A 422 3.14 -24.63 12.96
CA LYS A 422 2.08 -24.84 11.95
C LYS A 422 2.65 -24.86 10.53
N GLN A 423 3.60 -23.97 10.23
CA GLN A 423 4.24 -23.92 8.92
C GLN A 423 5.01 -25.21 8.62
N ILE A 424 5.82 -25.68 9.57
CA ILE A 424 6.62 -26.92 9.44
C ILE A 424 5.68 -28.13 9.28
N GLU A 425 4.68 -28.26 10.14
CA GLU A 425 3.70 -29.36 10.10
C GLU A 425 2.94 -29.40 8.77
N SER A 426 2.64 -28.24 8.19
CA SER A 426 1.90 -28.14 6.93
C SER A 426 2.68 -28.62 5.71
N ARG A 427 4.01 -28.72 5.79
CA ARG A 427 4.93 -29.00 4.67
C ARG A 427 4.67 -28.15 3.42
N ARG A 428 4.08 -26.96 3.60
CA ARG A 428 3.72 -26.09 2.48
C ARG A 428 4.97 -25.46 1.88
N PRO A 429 5.04 -25.34 0.55
CA PRO A 429 6.11 -24.63 -0.10
C PRO A 429 6.07 -23.14 0.27
N ARG A 430 7.18 -22.46 0.03
CA ARG A 430 7.31 -21.03 0.30
C ARG A 430 6.22 -20.22 -0.41
N GLY A 431 5.45 -19.48 0.38
CA GLY A 431 4.44 -18.54 -0.09
C GLY A 431 5.05 -17.34 -0.81
N ARG A 432 4.25 -16.68 -1.65
CA ARG A 432 4.62 -15.38 -2.22
C ARG A 432 4.43 -14.29 -1.15
N ARG A 433 5.33 -13.30 -1.17
CA ARG A 433 5.14 -12.09 -0.37
C ARG A 433 3.93 -11.32 -0.88
N LEU A 434 3.01 -10.96 0.01
CA LEU A 434 1.85 -10.14 -0.35
C LEU A 434 2.24 -8.65 -0.42
N PRO A 435 1.52 -7.83 -1.18
CA PRO A 435 1.72 -6.37 -1.17
C PRO A 435 1.62 -5.81 0.26
N ASP A 436 2.58 -4.97 0.65
CA ASP A 436 2.66 -4.33 1.96
C ASP A 436 1.74 -3.10 2.11
N SER A 437 1.11 -2.69 1.01
CA SER A 437 0.30 -1.49 0.88
C SER A 437 -1.12 -1.87 0.48
N THR A 438 -2.13 -1.14 0.94
CA THR A 438 -3.50 -1.37 0.47
C THR A 438 -3.66 -0.89 -0.97
N THR A 439 -4.60 -1.49 -1.69
CA THR A 439 -5.05 -0.99 -3.01
C THR A 439 -5.88 0.30 -2.86
N GLY A 440 -5.96 0.93 -1.68
CA GLY A 440 -6.73 2.16 -1.45
C GLY A 440 -8.25 2.03 -1.66
N MET A 441 -8.74 0.84 -2.02
CA MET A 441 -10.15 0.51 -2.18
C MET A 441 -10.62 -0.13 -0.88
N MET A 442 -11.52 0.56 -0.19
CA MET A 442 -12.39 -0.08 0.78
C MET A 442 -13.73 -0.24 0.11
N SER A 443 -14.49 -1.26 0.47
CA SER A 443 -15.92 -1.41 0.19
C SER A 443 -16.70 -0.27 0.85
N THR A 444 -16.60 0.95 0.33
CA THR A 444 -17.67 1.93 0.51
C THR A 444 -18.76 1.56 -0.49
N GLN A 445 -19.40 0.42 -0.29
CA GLN A 445 -20.69 0.21 -0.93
C GLN A 445 -21.71 1.05 -0.13
N GLU A 446 -22.50 1.81 -0.90
CA GLU A 446 -23.77 2.44 -0.53
C GLU A 446 -23.74 3.85 0.08
N GLY A 447 -22.89 4.20 1.05
CA GLY A 447 -23.00 5.53 1.71
C GLY A 447 -22.51 6.74 0.91
N SER A 448 -21.55 6.55 -0.01
CA SER A 448 -20.94 7.67 -0.78
C SER A 448 -21.64 7.94 -2.12
N GLN A 449 -22.40 6.96 -2.63
CA GLN A 449 -23.15 7.06 -3.88
C GLN A 449 -24.30 8.06 -3.71
N LEU A 450 -25.06 7.93 -2.63
CA LEU A 450 -26.22 8.77 -2.31
C LEU A 450 -25.92 10.26 -2.16
N ILE A 451 -24.72 10.65 -1.73
CA ILE A 451 -24.36 12.07 -1.54
C ILE A 451 -23.83 12.67 -2.84
N LEU A 452 -23.03 11.93 -3.61
CA LEU A 452 -22.55 12.39 -4.92
C LEU A 452 -23.69 12.51 -5.92
N ASP A 453 -24.64 11.57 -5.93
CA ASP A 453 -25.79 11.64 -6.82
C ASP A 453 -26.72 12.83 -6.46
N LYS A 454 -26.80 13.18 -5.17
CA LYS A 454 -27.56 14.35 -4.70
C LYS A 454 -26.88 15.67 -5.09
N VAL A 455 -25.56 15.77 -4.89
CA VAL A 455 -24.78 16.97 -5.23
C VAL A 455 -24.69 17.17 -6.75
N VAL A 456 -24.52 16.09 -7.51
CA VAL A 456 -24.53 16.14 -8.99
C VAL A 456 -25.94 16.45 -9.51
N GLY A 457 -26.99 15.89 -8.89
CA GLY A 457 -28.39 16.22 -9.21
C GLY A 457 -28.74 17.69 -8.94
N GLU A 458 -28.24 18.27 -7.85
CA GLU A 458 -28.43 19.68 -7.52
C GLU A 458 -27.62 20.61 -8.45
N MET A 459 -26.41 20.22 -8.86
CA MET A 459 -25.60 20.97 -9.83
C MET A 459 -26.20 20.97 -11.24
N LEU A 460 -26.80 19.86 -11.67
CA LEU A 460 -27.47 19.77 -12.98
C LEU A 460 -28.75 20.60 -13.01
N ASN A 461 -29.52 20.63 -11.92
CA ASN A 461 -30.76 21.41 -11.83
C ASN A 461 -30.55 22.93 -11.77
N LEU A 462 -29.38 23.41 -11.34
CA LEU A 462 -29.04 24.85 -11.36
C LEU A 462 -28.60 25.34 -12.76
N SER A 463 -28.28 24.43 -13.68
CA SER A 463 -27.86 24.77 -15.05
C SER A 463 -29.01 24.84 -16.06
N VAL A 464 -30.22 24.44 -15.66
CA VAL A 464 -31.42 24.46 -16.50
C VAL A 464 -32.48 25.34 -15.82
N ILE A 465 -32.33 26.65 -15.92
CA ILE A 465 -33.41 27.66 -15.99
C ILE A 465 -32.74 29.01 -16.28
N ARG A 466 -32.94 29.50 -17.51
CA ARG A 466 -33.24 30.91 -17.84
C ARG A 466 -33.56 31.05 -19.34
N ASP A 467 -34.86 31.23 -19.57
CA ASP A 467 -35.53 32.05 -20.59
C ASP A 467 -35.18 31.92 -22.08
N VAL A 468 -36.15 31.42 -22.88
CA VAL A 468 -36.63 32.04 -24.14
C VAL A 468 -38.14 31.70 -24.33
N PRO A 469 -38.99 32.61 -24.85
CA PRO A 469 -40.45 32.58 -24.65
C PRO A 469 -41.25 31.73 -25.64
N LYS A 470 -42.49 31.45 -25.20
CA LYS A 470 -43.57 30.75 -25.92
C LYS A 470 -43.97 31.46 -27.22
N HIS A 471 -44.10 30.67 -28.30
CA HIS A 471 -45.18 30.85 -29.28
C HIS A 471 -45.65 29.49 -29.82
N SER A 472 -46.97 29.36 -29.84
CA SER A 472 -47.87 28.44 -30.58
C SER A 472 -47.44 28.25 -32.05
N GLU A 473 -47.69 27.16 -32.80
CA GLU A 473 -48.91 26.35 -32.99
C GLU A 473 -48.60 25.18 -34.00
N LEU A 474 -49.29 24.04 -33.86
CA LEU A 474 -49.91 23.17 -34.91
C LEU A 474 -49.13 22.17 -35.83
N TYR A 475 -49.64 20.92 -35.80
CA TYR A 475 -49.65 19.80 -36.79
C TYR A 475 -48.29 19.19 -37.24
N SER A 476 -48.06 17.90 -37.46
CA SER A 476 -48.75 16.61 -37.28
C SER A 476 -47.83 15.50 -37.84
N GLY A 477 -47.82 14.31 -37.22
CA GLY A 477 -47.60 13.04 -37.93
C GLY A 477 -46.16 12.49 -37.96
N GLY A 478 -46.05 11.17 -37.74
CA GLY A 478 -44.86 10.39 -38.10
C GLY A 478 -44.41 9.43 -37.01
N GLN A 479 -44.87 8.18 -37.08
CA GLN A 479 -44.32 7.03 -36.37
C GLN A 479 -42.85 6.81 -36.77
N ASP A 480 -41.99 6.50 -35.80
CA ASP A 480 -41.12 5.32 -35.83
C ASP A 480 -40.35 5.18 -34.50
N LYS A 481 -40.39 3.96 -33.94
CA LYS A 481 -39.51 3.52 -32.85
C LYS A 481 -38.11 3.25 -33.43
N PRO A 482 -37.04 3.40 -32.63
CA PRO A 482 -36.42 2.18 -32.11
C PRO A 482 -35.96 2.26 -30.64
N GLU A 483 -36.18 1.13 -29.96
CA GLU A 483 -35.24 0.36 -29.11
C GLU A 483 -34.13 1.07 -28.32
N GLY A 484 -34.15 0.85 -27.00
CA GLY A 484 -33.01 0.25 -26.29
C GLY A 484 -31.90 1.16 -25.74
N ASN A 485 -32.20 1.98 -24.73
CA ASN A 485 -31.15 2.59 -23.88
C ASN A 485 -30.65 1.61 -22.82
N GLY A 486 -29.49 0.98 -23.07
CA GLY A 486 -28.61 0.34 -22.08
C GLY A 486 -27.38 1.22 -21.78
N PRO A 487 -26.60 0.94 -20.71
CA PRO A 487 -25.68 1.89 -20.09
C PRO A 487 -24.31 1.95 -20.77
N ASP A 488 -24.26 2.33 -22.04
CA ASP A 488 -23.02 2.75 -22.71
C ASP A 488 -22.93 4.28 -22.63
N SER A 489 -22.39 4.86 -21.54
CA SER A 489 -22.17 6.32 -21.56
C SER A 489 -21.13 6.94 -20.63
N ILE A 490 -20.46 6.25 -19.70
CA ILE A 490 -19.46 6.97 -18.87
C ILE A 490 -18.18 7.30 -19.66
N ALA A 491 -17.71 6.39 -20.52
CA ALA A 491 -16.59 6.66 -21.42
C ALA A 491 -16.92 7.76 -22.43
N GLN A 492 -18.14 7.76 -22.99
CA GLN A 492 -18.59 8.81 -23.92
C GLN A 492 -18.78 10.17 -23.22
N VAL A 493 -19.25 10.18 -21.97
CA VAL A 493 -19.36 11.39 -21.16
C VAL A 493 -17.97 11.94 -20.80
N LEU A 494 -17.00 11.08 -20.48
CA LEU A 494 -15.60 11.49 -20.29
C LEU A 494 -15.00 12.06 -21.58
N ILE A 495 -15.28 11.45 -22.74
CA ILE A 495 -14.83 11.93 -24.05
C ILE A 495 -15.46 13.29 -24.39
N ALA A 496 -16.76 13.48 -24.13
CA ALA A 496 -17.46 14.74 -24.38
C ALA A 496 -16.97 15.88 -23.47
N GLN A 497 -16.69 15.59 -22.19
CA GLN A 497 -16.13 16.58 -21.26
C GLN A 497 -14.70 16.99 -21.65
N LEU A 498 -13.91 16.08 -22.22
CA LEU A 498 -12.55 16.36 -22.71
C LEU A 498 -12.54 17.19 -24.01
N ALA A 499 -13.52 16.99 -24.90
CA ALA A 499 -13.70 17.82 -26.10
C ALA A 499 -14.07 19.28 -25.74
N GLY A 500 -14.82 19.49 -24.66
CA GLY A 500 -15.14 20.83 -24.14
C GLY A 500 -13.93 21.55 -23.51
N ALA A 501 -13.03 20.83 -22.85
CA ALA A 501 -11.84 21.43 -22.23
C ALA A 501 -10.78 21.87 -23.26
N ALA A 502 -10.61 21.10 -24.35
CA ALA A 502 -9.65 21.39 -25.41
C ALA A 502 -10.01 22.62 -26.27
N THR A 503 -11.28 23.04 -26.26
CA THR A 503 -11.77 24.17 -27.08
C THR A 503 -11.77 25.52 -26.35
N SER A 504 -11.49 25.54 -25.05
CA SER A 504 -11.54 26.77 -24.23
C SER A 504 -10.18 27.41 -23.89
N SER A 505 -9.07 26.89 -24.42
CA SER A 505 -7.74 27.51 -24.22
C SER A 505 -7.39 28.45 -25.37
N LYS A 506 -7.57 29.77 -25.15
CA LYS A 506 -6.96 30.80 -25.99
C LYS A 506 -5.47 30.89 -25.64
N VAL A 507 -4.61 30.25 -26.43
CA VAL A 507 -3.16 30.50 -26.43
C VAL A 507 -2.69 30.69 -27.89
N PRO A 508 -1.77 31.63 -28.18
CA PRO A 508 -1.49 32.09 -29.54
C PRO A 508 -0.82 31.02 -30.40
N LYS A 509 -1.13 31.08 -31.70
CA LYS A 509 -0.47 30.29 -32.75
C LYS A 509 1.00 30.70 -32.79
N ASP A 510 1.89 29.75 -32.50
CA ASP A 510 2.98 29.36 -33.39
C ASP A 510 3.58 28.02 -32.95
N GLU A 511 3.88 27.18 -33.95
CA GLU A 511 4.59 25.89 -33.91
C GLU A 511 3.99 24.70 -33.14
N VAL A 512 2.95 24.07 -33.73
CA VAL A 512 2.71 22.62 -33.62
C VAL A 512 2.36 22.07 -35.02
N PRO A 513 2.91 20.94 -35.49
CA PRO A 513 2.59 20.39 -36.81
C PRO A 513 1.12 19.97 -36.91
N LYS A 514 0.32 20.75 -37.65
CA LYS A 514 -1.15 20.61 -37.81
C LYS A 514 -1.63 19.28 -38.41
N HIS A 515 -0.74 18.39 -38.86
CA HIS A 515 -1.12 17.15 -39.52
C HIS A 515 -1.55 16.01 -38.58
N HIS A 516 -1.12 16.00 -37.30
CA HIS A 516 -1.49 14.90 -36.38
C HIS A 516 -2.81 15.14 -35.62
N ALA A 517 -3.12 16.38 -35.24
CA ALA A 517 -4.33 16.71 -34.49
C ALA A 517 -5.61 16.61 -35.33
N SER A 518 -5.54 16.98 -36.62
CA SER A 518 -6.68 16.86 -37.55
C SER A 518 -7.00 15.40 -37.89
N HIS A 519 -5.96 14.55 -38.02
CA HIS A 519 -6.11 13.12 -38.28
C HIS A 519 -6.79 12.36 -37.11
N LEU A 520 -6.43 12.70 -35.87
CA LEU A 520 -7.05 12.12 -34.67
C LEU A 520 -8.50 12.57 -34.49
N LEU A 521 -8.80 13.84 -34.76
CA LEU A 521 -10.16 14.36 -34.64
C LEU A 521 -11.11 13.73 -35.69
N HIS A 522 -10.63 13.43 -36.89
CA HIS A 522 -11.42 12.79 -37.95
C HIS A 522 -11.76 11.32 -37.65
N VAL A 523 -10.81 10.56 -37.10
CA VAL A 523 -11.04 9.16 -36.67
C VAL A 523 -12.02 9.10 -35.49
N ILE A 524 -11.91 10.05 -34.55
CA ILE A 524 -12.79 10.14 -33.37
C ILE A 524 -14.22 10.55 -33.76
N THR A 525 -14.40 11.38 -34.77
CA THR A 525 -15.73 11.90 -35.16
C THR A 525 -16.49 11.00 -36.15
N THR A 526 -15.80 10.17 -36.95
CA THR A 526 -16.44 9.41 -38.03
C THR A 526 -16.47 7.89 -37.82
N GLY A 527 -15.73 7.37 -36.85
CA GLY A 527 -15.79 5.95 -36.45
C GLY A 527 -15.46 4.93 -37.55
N ARG A 528 -14.86 5.34 -38.67
CA ARG A 528 -14.47 4.42 -39.76
C ARG A 528 -12.98 4.08 -39.70
N GLN A 529 -12.68 2.79 -39.80
CA GLN A 529 -11.32 2.26 -39.97
C GLN A 529 -10.83 2.56 -41.40
N LEU A 530 -9.62 3.12 -41.56
CA LEU A 530 -9.00 3.32 -42.86
C LEU A 530 -8.08 2.14 -43.20
N ASP A 531 -8.26 1.58 -44.41
CA ASP A 531 -7.47 0.47 -44.97
C ASP A 531 -6.09 0.97 -45.42
N LEU A 532 -5.03 0.46 -44.79
CA LEU A 532 -3.63 0.92 -44.93
C LEU A 532 -2.90 0.34 -46.16
N ARG A 533 -3.60 -0.17 -47.18
CA ARG A 533 -2.96 -0.75 -48.38
C ARG A 533 -2.65 0.23 -49.51
N GLN A 534 -2.84 1.55 -49.33
CA GLN A 534 -2.63 2.55 -50.40
C GLN A 534 -1.60 3.66 -50.12
N THR A 535 -0.64 3.44 -49.23
CA THR A 535 0.52 4.36 -49.12
C THR A 535 1.80 3.60 -49.46
N GLY A 536 2.15 3.58 -50.74
CA GLY A 536 3.48 3.17 -51.17
C GLY A 536 4.50 4.18 -50.67
N LEU A 537 5.50 3.73 -49.89
CA LEU A 537 6.90 4.19 -49.79
C LEU A 537 7.62 3.37 -48.69
N PRO A 538 8.96 3.19 -48.77
CA PRO A 538 9.59 1.92 -48.45
C PRO A 538 10.20 1.78 -47.04
N ILE A 539 10.30 0.53 -46.62
CA ILE A 539 11.07 0.02 -45.47
C ILE A 539 12.55 0.33 -45.68
N ARG A 540 13.21 0.94 -44.69
CA ARG A 540 14.68 1.03 -44.64
C ARG A 540 15.19 0.44 -43.33
N GLN A 541 15.89 -0.68 -43.46
CA GLN A 541 16.75 -1.27 -42.43
C GLN A 541 17.96 -0.36 -42.20
N GLN A 542 18.38 -0.22 -40.94
CA GLN A 542 19.76 0.15 -40.65
C GLN A 542 20.22 -0.46 -39.32
N THR A 543 21.31 -1.19 -39.43
CA THR A 543 22.09 -1.88 -38.40
C THR A 543 23.16 -0.97 -37.78
N ASP A 544 23.37 -1.19 -36.49
CA ASP A 544 24.59 -1.13 -35.66
C ASP A 544 25.40 0.17 -35.41
N VAL A 545 25.76 0.29 -34.12
CA VAL A 545 27.10 0.59 -33.52
C VAL A 545 27.14 1.78 -32.52
N LEU A 546 27.35 1.41 -31.24
CA LEU A 546 28.05 2.06 -30.09
C LEU A 546 27.58 3.41 -29.51
N ASP A 547 27.19 3.42 -28.22
CA ASP A 547 28.10 3.80 -27.11
C ASP A 547 27.45 3.63 -25.72
N GLN A 548 28.20 3.07 -24.76
CA GLN A 548 27.83 2.97 -23.34
C GLN A 548 28.25 4.23 -22.57
N PRO A 549 27.52 4.59 -21.50
CA PRO A 549 28.20 5.00 -20.28
C PRO A 549 27.65 4.33 -19.01
N GLN A 550 28.57 3.66 -18.31
CA GLN A 550 28.74 3.51 -16.85
C GLN A 550 27.49 3.45 -15.95
N HIS A 551 27.17 2.22 -15.54
CA HIS A 551 26.32 1.87 -14.40
C HIS A 551 26.94 2.30 -13.05
N LYS A 552 26.12 2.88 -12.16
CA LYS A 552 26.30 2.81 -10.71
C LYS A 552 25.30 1.79 -10.16
N ASP A 553 25.85 0.83 -9.43
CA ASP A 553 25.15 -0.26 -8.78
C ASP A 553 24.14 0.25 -7.73
N ASP A 554 22.91 -0.25 -7.83
CA ASP A 554 21.96 -0.31 -6.72
C ASP A 554 21.34 -1.71 -6.78
N GLN A 555 21.92 -2.62 -6.00
CA GLN A 555 21.53 -4.03 -5.94
C GLN A 555 20.18 -4.14 -5.23
N SER A 556 19.14 -4.44 -6.02
CA SER A 556 17.98 -5.18 -5.55
C SER A 556 17.62 -6.23 -6.60
N ASP A 557 18.38 -7.32 -6.59
CA ASP A 557 18.06 -8.52 -7.37
C ASP A 557 16.90 -9.27 -6.72
N ASP A 558 15.79 -9.38 -7.45
CA ASP A 558 14.93 -10.56 -7.47
C ASP A 558 14.63 -10.82 -8.94
N VAL A 559 15.57 -11.51 -9.61
CA VAL A 559 15.38 -12.09 -10.94
C VAL A 559 14.42 -13.26 -10.79
N VAL A 560 13.24 -13.14 -11.39
CA VAL A 560 12.28 -14.24 -11.51
C VAL A 560 12.80 -15.21 -12.57
N VAL A 561 13.51 -16.25 -12.15
CA VAL A 561 13.81 -17.41 -13.00
C VAL A 561 12.59 -18.33 -13.00
N PHE A 562 11.87 -18.37 -14.13
CA PHE A 562 10.87 -19.40 -14.40
C PHE A 562 11.60 -20.69 -14.80
N GLY A 563 11.65 -21.67 -13.91
CA GLY A 563 12.09 -23.03 -14.21
C GLY A 563 11.13 -23.68 -15.20
N GLY A 564 11.59 -23.87 -16.44
CA GLY A 564 10.89 -24.65 -17.46
C GLY A 564 10.83 -26.12 -17.06
N ARG A 565 9.62 -26.68 -16.99
CA ARG A 565 9.40 -28.13 -16.90
C ARG A 565 9.85 -28.78 -18.21
N ARG A 566 10.92 -29.57 -18.19
CA ARG A 566 11.10 -30.65 -19.17
C ARG A 566 10.21 -31.81 -18.74
N ILE A 567 9.20 -32.12 -19.56
CA ILE A 567 8.50 -33.40 -19.52
C ILE A 567 9.49 -34.42 -20.09
N VAL A 568 10.01 -35.30 -19.24
CA VAL A 568 10.74 -36.49 -19.68
C VAL A 568 9.68 -37.56 -19.95
N GLN A 569 9.50 -37.85 -21.24
CA GLN A 569 8.66 -38.93 -21.75
C GLN A 569 9.44 -40.24 -21.51
N LEU A 570 8.93 -41.08 -20.61
CA LEU A 570 9.46 -42.44 -20.42
C LEU A 570 8.97 -43.31 -21.57
N ASP A 571 9.90 -43.70 -22.44
CA ASP A 571 9.69 -44.71 -23.47
C ASP A 571 9.47 -46.08 -22.81
N GLN A 572 8.37 -46.73 -23.19
CA GLN A 572 8.10 -48.13 -22.87
C GLN A 572 8.76 -48.97 -23.94
N ASP A 573 9.89 -49.61 -23.60
CA ASP A 573 10.48 -50.63 -24.45
C ASP A 573 9.66 -51.91 -24.40
N LYS A 574 9.36 -52.39 -25.61
CA LYS A 574 8.65 -53.62 -25.92
C LYS A 574 9.56 -54.83 -25.73
N THR A 575 8.95 -55.88 -25.17
CA THR A 575 9.25 -57.28 -25.44
C THR A 575 9.62 -57.54 -26.90
N THR A 576 10.86 -57.95 -27.18
CA THR A 576 11.24 -59.31 -27.66
C THR A 576 12.76 -59.44 -27.68
#